data_AF-A0A0Q6UC52-F1
#
_entry.id   AF-A0A0Q6UC52-F1
#
_cell.length_a   1.000
_cell.length_b   1.000
_cell.length_c   1.000
_cell.angle_alpha   90.00
_cell.angle_beta   90.00
_cell.angle_gamma   90.00
#
_symmetry.space_group_name_H-M   'P 1'
#
loop_
_entity.id
_entity.type
_entity.pdbx_description
1 polymer ?
#
loop_
_entity_poly.entity_id
_entity_poly.type
_entity_poly.pdbx_seq_one_letter_code
_entity_poly.pdbx_strand_id
1 'polypeptide(L)'
;MAQLALRSGLIALALAIVGAQGYADNLRERTRIDDGWRFALGHANDPAKDFDHGMRPFFFGKAGYGDGPAAADFEDRPWRRVDVPHDWAVELPFSERGSSQHGMKAVGRGFPENSVGWYRRELAIPAAGKGRRFTLEFDGVFRDSVVWVNGHYLNREASGYSGFQVDISDYLNFGGRNVVAVRVDATTQEGWWYEGAGIYRHVWLTQTGPLHVAPHGSFVRATVNGDIADVTVDTTVRNDGKAGDHFALEHELRDPAGRVVARASEPARTVAADATTDVSAQLRVESPLLWSLDTPQRYTLTTTIKRGAEVVDRIDTPFGIRRRIDAWLLAHKRRSRWRRPAGFQSSP
;
A
#
# COMPACT_ATOMS: atom_id res chain seq x y z
N MET A 1 65.77 -23.47 47.69
CA MET A 1 64.59 -23.34 48.59
C MET A 1 64.03 -21.95 48.34
N ALA A 2 62.80 -21.68 47.91
CA ALA A 2 61.57 -22.42 47.60
C ALA A 2 60.88 -21.58 46.49
N GLN A 3 60.57 -22.18 45.32
CA GLN A 3 59.23 -22.51 44.84
C GLN A 3 58.28 -21.35 44.45
N LEU A 4 57.86 -21.42 43.18
CA LEU A 4 56.53 -21.16 42.60
C LEU A 4 55.91 -19.75 42.69
N ALA A 5 55.67 -19.14 41.53
CA ALA A 5 54.36 -19.27 40.85
C ALA A 5 54.33 -18.45 39.54
N LEU A 6 54.22 -19.16 38.42
CA LEU A 6 53.78 -18.62 37.14
C LEU A 6 52.35 -18.06 37.29
N ARG A 7 52.12 -16.81 36.87
CA ARG A 7 50.79 -16.32 36.53
C ARG A 7 50.78 -15.81 35.10
N SER A 8 50.35 -16.70 34.22
CA SER A 8 50.01 -16.43 32.83
C SER A 8 48.74 -15.57 32.78
N GLY A 9 48.87 -14.30 32.40
CA GLY A 9 47.74 -13.43 32.10
C GLY A 9 47.31 -13.59 30.65
N LEU A 10 46.29 -14.40 30.39
CA LEU A 10 45.57 -14.43 29.12
C LEU A 10 44.77 -13.12 28.99
N ILE A 11 45.20 -12.23 28.10
CA ILE A 11 44.39 -11.10 27.66
C ILE A 11 43.33 -11.66 26.69
N ALA A 12 42.12 -11.87 27.19
CA ALA A 12 40.96 -12.17 26.36
C ALA A 12 40.56 -10.87 25.63
N LEU A 13 40.82 -10.82 24.32
CA LEU A 13 40.31 -9.79 23.44
C LEU A 13 38.79 -9.99 23.29
N ALA A 14 38.01 -9.29 24.12
CA ALA A 14 36.57 -9.20 23.94
C ALA A 14 36.31 -8.34 22.69
N LEU A 15 36.14 -8.98 21.53
CA LEU A 15 35.50 -8.32 20.39
C LEU A 15 34.07 -7.97 20.81
N ALA A 16 33.83 -6.67 21.00
CA ALA A 16 32.48 -6.14 21.06
C ALA A 16 31.83 -6.39 19.69
N ILE A 17 31.02 -7.44 19.60
CA ILE A 17 30.01 -7.57 18.55
C ILE A 17 28.95 -6.53 18.89
N VAL A 18 29.19 -5.29 18.48
CA VAL A 18 28.16 -4.24 18.48
C VAL A 18 27.16 -4.62 17.39
N GLY A 19 26.08 -5.25 17.85
CA GLY A 19 24.75 -5.35 17.26
C GLY A 19 24.63 -5.20 15.75
N ALA A 20 24.59 -6.34 15.06
CA ALA A 20 23.88 -6.47 13.78
C ALA A 20 22.34 -6.31 13.93
N GLN A 21 21.85 -5.99 15.13
CA GLN A 21 20.43 -5.84 15.44
C GLN A 21 19.80 -4.53 14.91
N GLY A 22 20.59 -3.55 14.48
CA GLY A 22 20.05 -2.31 13.89
C GLY A 22 19.66 -2.40 12.41
N TYR A 23 20.07 -3.46 11.70
CA TYR A 23 19.99 -3.50 10.22
C TYR A 23 18.69 -4.07 9.67
N ALA A 24 17.98 -4.91 10.43
CA ALA A 24 16.71 -5.50 10.00
C ALA A 24 15.50 -4.58 10.26
N ASP A 25 15.59 -3.71 11.28
CA ASP A 25 14.46 -2.92 11.80
C ASP A 25 14.05 -1.72 10.93
N ASN A 26 14.77 -1.43 9.84
CA ASN A 26 14.46 -0.32 8.92
C ASN A 26 13.95 -0.76 7.55
N LEU A 27 13.95 -2.07 7.27
CA LEU A 27 13.46 -2.58 5.99
C LEU A 27 11.96 -2.36 5.86
N ARG A 28 11.52 -2.11 4.63
CA ARG A 28 10.10 -1.96 4.34
C ARG A 28 9.31 -3.18 4.77
N GLU A 29 8.19 -2.91 5.43
CA GLU A 29 7.18 -3.88 5.77
C GLU A 29 5.86 -3.43 5.16
N ARG A 30 5.11 -4.33 4.54
CA ARG A 30 3.77 -4.07 4.04
C ARG A 30 2.84 -5.14 4.56
N THR A 31 2.06 -4.78 5.56
CA THR A 31 1.22 -5.71 6.31
C THR A 31 -0.23 -5.52 5.91
N ARG A 32 -0.92 -6.61 5.59
CA ARG A 32 -2.36 -6.58 5.37
C ARG A 32 -3.08 -6.42 6.71
N ILE A 33 -3.89 -5.38 6.85
CA ILE A 33 -4.62 -5.04 8.07
C ILE A 33 -6.12 -5.13 7.80
N ASP A 34 -6.53 -6.34 7.44
CA ASP A 34 -7.90 -6.69 7.08
C ASP A 34 -8.74 -7.08 8.31
N ASP A 35 -8.10 -7.54 9.38
CA ASP A 35 -8.74 -8.25 10.50
C ASP A 35 -9.09 -7.36 11.71
N GLY A 36 -10.21 -7.59 12.39
CA GLY A 36 -10.48 -6.96 13.68
C GLY A 36 -10.92 -5.49 13.61
N TRP A 37 -11.54 -5.09 12.50
CA TRP A 37 -12.26 -3.82 12.40
C TRP A 37 -13.56 -3.85 13.22
N ARG A 38 -14.03 -2.67 13.59
CA ARG A 38 -15.36 -2.42 14.16
C ARG A 38 -16.20 -1.70 13.13
N PHE A 39 -17.46 -2.10 13.00
CA PHE A 39 -18.39 -1.53 12.04
C PHE A 39 -19.73 -1.19 12.67
N ALA A 40 -20.27 -0.02 12.31
CA ALA A 40 -21.64 0.37 12.58
C ALA A 40 -22.20 1.18 11.41
N LEU A 41 -23.50 1.09 11.20
CA LEU A 41 -24.21 2.00 10.31
C LEU A 41 -24.33 3.37 10.97
N GLY A 42 -24.06 4.40 10.18
CA GLY A 42 -24.34 5.79 10.50
C GLY A 42 -25.62 6.26 9.81
N HIS A 43 -25.70 7.56 9.50
CA HIS A 43 -26.86 8.10 8.80
C HIS A 43 -26.47 9.21 7.82
N ALA A 44 -27.05 9.19 6.62
CA ALA A 44 -26.65 10.11 5.54
C ALA A 44 -27.04 11.59 5.78
N ASN A 45 -28.12 11.85 6.52
CA ASN A 45 -28.69 13.20 6.64
C ASN A 45 -29.24 13.56 8.04
N ASP A 46 -28.98 12.74 9.06
CA ASP A 46 -29.42 13.00 10.44
C ASP A 46 -28.19 12.83 11.35
N PRO A 47 -27.52 13.94 11.73
CA PRO A 47 -26.30 13.86 12.51
C PRO A 47 -26.46 13.12 13.84
N ALA A 48 -27.61 13.22 14.50
CA ALA A 48 -27.85 12.52 15.77
C ALA A 48 -27.82 10.99 15.60
N LYS A 49 -28.17 10.50 14.41
CA LYS A 49 -28.08 9.08 14.03
C LYS A 49 -26.76 8.73 13.35
N ASP A 50 -25.97 9.72 12.97
CA ASP A 50 -24.59 9.58 12.52
C ASP A 50 -23.60 9.88 13.66
N PHE A 51 -23.97 9.52 14.90
CA PHE A 51 -23.14 9.67 16.09
C PHE A 51 -22.68 11.12 16.37
N ASP A 52 -23.56 12.07 16.10
CA ASP A 52 -23.32 13.52 16.18
C ASP A 52 -22.14 14.00 15.32
N HIS A 53 -21.82 13.27 14.25
CA HIS A 53 -20.72 13.61 13.36
C HIS A 53 -20.89 15.00 12.73
N GLY A 54 -19.84 15.81 12.79
CA GLY A 54 -19.79 17.14 12.21
C GLY A 54 -20.59 18.20 12.99
N MET A 55 -21.11 17.87 14.18
CA MET A 55 -21.90 18.80 15.00
C MET A 55 -21.03 19.66 15.92
N ARG A 56 -19.77 19.28 16.15
CA ARG A 56 -18.88 20.02 17.03
C ARG A 56 -18.43 21.35 16.40
N PRO A 57 -18.40 22.48 17.15
CA PRO A 57 -17.83 23.72 16.65
C PRO A 57 -16.38 23.56 16.21
N PHE A 58 -16.02 24.22 15.10
CA PHE A 58 -14.68 24.19 14.51
C PHE A 58 -14.23 22.80 14.03
N PHE A 59 -15.16 21.95 13.60
CA PHE A 59 -14.90 20.57 13.18
C PHE A 59 -13.66 20.40 12.27
N PHE A 60 -13.54 21.21 11.21
CA PHE A 60 -12.35 21.27 10.36
C PHE A 60 -11.36 22.40 10.73
N GLY A 61 -11.76 23.28 11.65
CA GLY A 61 -10.95 24.43 12.07
C GLY A 61 -9.85 24.09 13.07
N LYS A 62 -9.88 22.90 13.68
CA LYS A 62 -8.87 22.43 14.64
C LYS A 62 -8.39 21.02 14.27
N ALA A 63 -7.07 20.84 14.23
CA ALA A 63 -6.48 19.52 14.06
C ALA A 63 -6.75 18.64 15.29
N GLY A 64 -6.95 17.34 15.08
CA GLY A 64 -7.20 16.36 16.15
C GLY A 64 -8.58 16.47 16.80
N TYR A 65 -9.50 17.21 16.19
CA TYR A 65 -10.80 17.57 16.78
C TYR A 65 -11.99 16.77 16.24
N GLY A 66 -11.73 15.66 15.55
CA GLY A 66 -12.75 14.73 15.08
C GLY A 66 -13.73 14.38 16.20
N ASP A 67 -15.03 14.38 15.89
CA ASP A 67 -16.14 14.09 16.79
C ASP A 67 -16.73 12.72 16.48
N GLY A 68 -17.62 12.26 17.37
CA GLY A 68 -18.25 10.96 17.24
C GLY A 68 -17.21 9.87 16.96
N PRO A 69 -17.42 9.00 15.96
CA PRO A 69 -16.52 7.91 15.63
C PRO A 69 -15.17 8.34 15.05
N ALA A 70 -14.96 9.62 14.71
CA ALA A 70 -13.64 10.11 14.34
C ALA A 70 -12.75 10.38 15.57
N ALA A 71 -13.35 10.60 16.74
CA ALA A 71 -12.61 10.88 17.97
C ALA A 71 -11.77 9.67 18.42
N ALA A 72 -10.56 9.93 18.94
CA ALA A 72 -9.64 8.89 19.38
C ALA A 72 -10.24 8.05 20.52
N ASP A 73 -10.94 8.68 21.44
CA ASP A 73 -11.53 8.11 22.66
C ASP A 73 -12.98 7.63 22.49
N PHE A 74 -13.53 7.65 21.27
CA PHE A 74 -14.86 7.14 21.00
C PHE A 74 -15.00 5.65 21.37
N GLU A 75 -16.13 5.34 22.02
CA GLU A 75 -16.45 4.02 22.53
C GLU A 75 -17.11 3.14 21.45
N ASP A 76 -16.34 2.22 20.87
CA ASP A 76 -16.77 1.34 19.79
C ASP A 76 -16.89 -0.14 20.20
N ARG A 77 -16.71 -0.50 21.48
CA ARG A 77 -16.90 -1.89 21.95
C ARG A 77 -18.27 -2.48 21.56
N PRO A 78 -19.38 -1.72 21.56
CA PRO A 78 -20.69 -2.23 21.14
C PRO A 78 -20.79 -2.50 19.63
N TRP A 79 -19.87 -1.99 18.81
CA TRP A 79 -19.93 -2.14 17.35
C TRP A 79 -19.58 -3.56 16.92
N ARG A 80 -20.20 -3.98 15.81
CA ARG A 80 -19.97 -5.30 15.21
C ARG A 80 -18.49 -5.45 14.85
N ARG A 81 -17.90 -6.60 15.15
CA ARG A 81 -16.56 -6.95 14.60
C ARG A 81 -16.73 -7.44 13.17
N VAL A 82 -15.92 -6.91 12.28
CA VAL A 82 -15.83 -7.34 10.88
C VAL A 82 -14.36 -7.44 10.48
N ASP A 83 -14.10 -8.31 9.51
CA ASP A 83 -12.86 -8.28 8.75
C ASP A 83 -13.21 -7.69 7.38
N VAL A 84 -12.32 -6.86 6.85
CA VAL A 84 -12.41 -6.35 5.47
C VAL A 84 -11.60 -7.28 4.56
N PRO A 85 -11.89 -7.40 3.25
CA PRO A 85 -12.93 -6.73 2.47
C PRO A 85 -14.36 -6.95 2.99
N HIS A 86 -15.12 -5.87 3.15
CA HIS A 86 -16.49 -5.89 3.66
C HIS A 86 -17.40 -5.03 2.79
N ASP A 87 -18.46 -5.65 2.28
CA ASP A 87 -19.57 -5.01 1.58
C ASP A 87 -20.83 -5.12 2.44
N TRP A 88 -21.28 -4.03 3.07
CA TRP A 88 -22.48 -4.07 3.91
C TRP A 88 -23.77 -4.05 3.06
N ALA A 89 -23.71 -3.58 1.82
CA ALA A 89 -24.91 -3.49 0.97
C ALA A 89 -25.46 -4.87 0.63
N VAL A 90 -24.59 -5.88 0.51
CA VAL A 90 -25.00 -7.25 0.19
C VAL A 90 -25.86 -7.88 1.28
N GLU A 91 -25.69 -7.42 2.53
CA GLU A 91 -26.39 -7.92 3.71
C GLU A 91 -27.79 -7.32 3.87
N LEU A 92 -28.08 -6.22 3.17
CA LEU A 92 -29.35 -5.50 3.30
C LEU A 92 -30.47 -6.22 2.51
N PRO A 93 -31.75 -6.01 2.88
CA PRO A 93 -32.87 -6.54 2.11
C PRO A 93 -32.97 -5.85 0.74
N PHE A 94 -33.61 -6.54 -0.19
CA PHE A 94 -34.07 -5.91 -1.42
C PHE A 94 -35.25 -4.98 -1.15
N SER A 95 -35.39 -3.92 -1.94
CA SER A 95 -36.53 -3.02 -1.89
C SER A 95 -36.81 -2.41 -3.26
N GLU A 96 -38.08 -2.23 -3.58
CA GLU A 96 -38.53 -1.55 -4.81
C GLU A 96 -38.10 -0.07 -4.86
N ARG A 97 -37.80 0.53 -3.70
CA ARG A 97 -37.24 1.90 -3.63
C ARG A 97 -35.72 1.92 -3.81
N GLY A 98 -35.06 0.75 -3.85
CA GLY A 98 -33.63 0.61 -4.03
C GLY A 98 -33.21 0.95 -5.46
N SER A 99 -31.98 1.43 -5.65
CA SER A 99 -31.43 1.65 -6.98
C SER A 99 -30.99 0.34 -7.63
N SER A 100 -31.18 0.21 -8.94
CA SER A 100 -30.62 -0.91 -9.72
C SER A 100 -29.09 -0.94 -9.67
N GLN A 101 -28.44 0.21 -9.45
CA GLN A 101 -26.98 0.35 -9.32
C GLN A 101 -26.49 -0.19 -7.95
N HIS A 102 -27.38 -0.43 -6.99
CA HIS A 102 -27.07 -1.26 -5.82
C HIS A 102 -27.86 -2.58 -5.86
N GLY A 103 -28.21 -3.08 -7.05
CA GLY A 103 -28.91 -4.35 -7.21
C GLY A 103 -30.27 -4.38 -6.50
N MET A 104 -30.96 -3.24 -6.42
CA MET A 104 -32.22 -3.05 -5.70
C MET A 104 -32.10 -3.28 -4.18
N LYS A 105 -30.89 -3.21 -3.60
CA LYS A 105 -30.70 -3.22 -2.14
C LYS A 105 -31.21 -1.93 -1.50
N ALA A 106 -31.57 -2.01 -0.23
CA ALA A 106 -32.04 -0.89 0.59
C ALA A 106 -30.90 0.09 0.96
N VAL A 107 -30.22 0.67 -0.04
CA VAL A 107 -29.11 1.64 0.06
C VAL A 107 -29.40 2.81 -0.88
N GLY A 108 -28.88 3.99 -0.54
CA GLY A 108 -29.02 5.22 -1.32
C GLY A 108 -30.00 6.19 -0.67
N ARG A 109 -30.35 7.27 -1.39
CA ARG A 109 -31.16 8.39 -0.87
C ARG A 109 -32.49 7.98 -0.20
N GLY A 110 -33.08 6.85 -0.58
CA GLY A 110 -34.31 6.32 0.03
C GLY A 110 -34.13 5.59 1.37
N PHE A 111 -32.87 5.34 1.77
CA PHE A 111 -32.46 4.58 2.95
C PHE A 111 -31.25 5.25 3.63
N PRO A 112 -31.39 6.48 4.12
CA PRO A 112 -30.28 7.21 4.74
C PRO A 112 -29.65 6.45 5.94
N GLU A 113 -30.41 5.62 6.64
CA GLU A 113 -29.98 4.75 7.74
C GLU A 113 -29.08 3.57 7.32
N ASN A 114 -29.01 3.27 6.02
CA ASN A 114 -28.22 2.17 5.46
C ASN A 114 -27.12 2.66 4.49
N SER A 115 -27.02 3.98 4.28
CA SER A 115 -26.17 4.57 3.23
C SER A 115 -24.82 5.05 3.74
N VAL A 116 -24.65 5.16 5.05
CA VAL A 116 -23.38 5.53 5.68
C VAL A 116 -22.91 4.40 6.58
N GLY A 117 -21.65 4.03 6.44
CA GLY A 117 -20.98 3.05 7.29
C GLY A 117 -19.74 3.65 7.92
N TRP A 118 -19.53 3.35 9.21
CA TRP A 118 -18.31 3.70 9.92
C TRP A 118 -17.49 2.45 10.20
N TYR A 119 -16.19 2.56 9.96
CA TYR A 119 -15.20 1.55 10.30
C TYR A 119 -14.20 2.13 11.30
N ARG A 120 -13.86 1.37 12.33
CA ARG A 120 -12.80 1.74 13.29
C ARG A 120 -11.83 0.59 13.51
N ARG A 121 -10.55 0.91 13.63
CA ARG A 121 -9.50 -0.06 13.93
C ARG A 121 -8.43 0.55 14.82
N GLU A 122 -8.04 -0.18 15.84
CA GLU A 122 -6.85 0.16 16.62
C GLU A 122 -5.58 -0.34 15.93
N LEU A 123 -4.55 0.50 15.91
CA LEU A 123 -3.22 0.15 15.41
C LEU A 123 -2.23 0.06 16.57
N ALA A 124 -1.57 -1.09 16.70
CA ALA A 124 -0.49 -1.30 17.64
C ALA A 124 0.84 -0.89 16.98
N ILE A 125 1.30 0.33 17.24
CA ILE A 125 2.59 0.84 16.74
C ILE A 125 3.58 0.92 17.91
N PRO A 126 4.65 0.11 17.92
CA PRO A 126 5.61 0.12 19.02
C PRO A 126 6.40 1.43 19.09
N ALA A 127 6.93 1.76 20.27
CA ALA A 127 7.79 2.95 20.46
C ALA A 127 9.02 2.93 19.53
N ALA A 128 9.53 1.73 19.22
CA ALA A 128 10.63 1.51 18.28
C ALA A 128 10.31 1.95 16.84
N GLY A 129 9.03 2.12 16.47
CA GLY A 129 8.65 2.65 15.16
C GLY A 129 8.92 4.15 14.98
N LYS A 130 9.28 4.88 16.05
CA LYS A 130 9.49 6.33 15.98
C LYS A 130 10.61 6.67 14.99
N GLY A 131 10.31 7.56 14.05
CA GLY A 131 11.24 7.98 12.99
C GLY A 131 11.14 7.17 11.69
N ARG A 132 10.35 6.09 11.67
CA ARG A 132 9.91 5.42 10.45
C ARG A 132 8.69 6.14 9.84
N ARG A 133 8.40 5.87 8.58
CA ARG A 133 7.20 6.36 7.87
C ARG A 133 6.13 5.27 7.87
N PHE A 134 4.87 5.67 8.00
CA PHE A 134 3.70 4.80 8.05
C PHE A 134 2.63 5.33 7.10
N THR A 135 2.21 4.47 6.18
CA THR A 135 1.19 4.79 5.18
C THR A 135 0.08 3.74 5.22
N LEU A 136 -1.16 4.19 5.34
CA LEU A 136 -2.33 3.34 5.08
C LEU A 136 -2.58 3.31 3.57
N GLU A 137 -2.79 2.12 3.02
CA GLU A 137 -3.15 1.93 1.62
C GLU A 137 -4.50 1.21 1.54
N PHE A 138 -5.46 1.83 0.88
CA PHE A 138 -6.77 1.24 0.62
C PHE A 138 -6.82 0.88 -0.86
N ASP A 139 -7.03 -0.40 -1.17
CA ASP A 139 -7.15 -0.86 -2.57
C ASP A 139 -8.49 -0.43 -3.21
N GLY A 140 -9.45 0.00 -2.38
CA GLY A 140 -10.72 0.61 -2.79
C GLY A 140 -11.76 0.62 -1.66
N VAL A 141 -12.52 1.71 -1.57
CA VAL A 141 -13.60 1.91 -0.60
C VAL A 141 -14.79 2.52 -1.33
N PHE A 142 -15.93 1.82 -1.38
CA PHE A 142 -17.12 2.27 -2.09
C PHE A 142 -18.12 2.93 -1.11
N ARG A 143 -18.32 4.24 -1.12
CA ARG A 143 -17.56 5.29 -1.80
C ARG A 143 -17.50 6.52 -0.90
N ASP A 144 -16.95 7.62 -1.42
CA ASP A 144 -16.86 8.90 -0.72
C ASP A 144 -16.34 8.75 0.73
N SER A 145 -15.20 8.07 0.82
CA SER A 145 -14.61 7.71 2.08
C SER A 145 -13.84 8.89 2.67
N VAL A 146 -13.87 9.01 3.99
CA VAL A 146 -13.08 9.97 4.74
C VAL A 146 -12.32 9.23 5.83
N VAL A 147 -11.02 9.50 5.93
CA VAL A 147 -10.11 8.82 6.86
C VAL A 147 -9.62 9.79 7.94
N TRP A 148 -9.74 9.35 9.18
CA TRP A 148 -9.15 9.98 10.35
C TRP A 148 -8.18 9.06 11.06
N VAL A 149 -7.15 9.65 11.67
CA VAL A 149 -6.28 8.97 12.63
C VAL A 149 -6.22 9.81 13.89
N ASN A 150 -6.54 9.20 15.03
CA ASN A 150 -6.51 9.86 16.34
C ASN A 150 -7.28 11.21 16.37
N GLY A 151 -8.41 11.29 15.65
CA GLY A 151 -9.20 12.54 15.54
C GLY A 151 -8.70 13.54 14.49
N HIS A 152 -7.58 13.28 13.81
CA HIS A 152 -7.10 14.14 12.72
C HIS A 152 -7.70 13.70 11.40
N TYR A 153 -8.38 14.61 10.70
CA TYR A 153 -8.81 14.40 9.32
C TYR A 153 -7.58 14.36 8.42
N LEU A 154 -7.43 13.29 7.62
CA LEU A 154 -6.24 13.10 6.78
C LEU A 154 -6.55 13.05 5.29
N ASN A 155 -7.62 12.37 4.87
CA ASN A 155 -7.93 12.23 3.45
C ASN A 155 -9.43 12.05 3.21
N ARG A 156 -9.88 12.46 2.02
CA ARG A 156 -11.16 12.07 1.44
C ARG A 156 -10.93 11.52 0.05
N GLU A 157 -11.43 10.32 -0.21
CA GLU A 157 -11.46 9.74 -1.55
C GLU A 157 -12.91 9.62 -2.01
N ALA A 158 -13.25 10.40 -3.05
CA ALA A 158 -14.60 10.43 -3.60
C ALA A 158 -14.91 9.17 -4.41
N SER A 159 -13.91 8.61 -5.10
CA SER A 159 -14.07 7.46 -6.00
C SER A 159 -14.25 6.16 -5.23
N GLY A 160 -15.22 5.37 -5.65
CA GLY A 160 -15.43 4.02 -5.13
C GLY A 160 -14.41 2.98 -5.63
N TYR A 161 -13.63 3.28 -6.68
CA TYR A 161 -12.86 2.27 -7.42
C TYR A 161 -11.35 2.51 -7.41
N SER A 162 -10.93 3.74 -7.11
CA SER A 162 -9.52 4.12 -7.04
C SER A 162 -8.90 3.63 -5.73
N GLY A 163 -7.73 3.03 -5.81
CA GLY A 163 -6.89 2.84 -4.63
C GLY A 163 -6.29 4.18 -4.21
N PHE A 164 -6.12 4.38 -2.91
CA PHE A 164 -5.55 5.61 -2.37
C PHE A 164 -4.68 5.33 -1.14
N GLN A 165 -3.84 6.30 -0.80
CA GLN A 165 -2.88 6.19 0.29
C GLN A 165 -2.98 7.39 1.23
N VAL A 166 -2.72 7.16 2.51
CA VAL A 166 -2.74 8.19 3.55
C VAL A 166 -1.50 8.05 4.40
N ASP A 167 -0.61 9.05 4.37
CA ASP A 167 0.51 9.12 5.30
C ASP A 167 -0.01 9.48 6.69
N ILE A 168 0.27 8.61 7.67
CA ILE A 168 -0.21 8.75 9.04
C ILE A 168 0.93 9.03 10.02
N SER A 169 2.18 9.11 9.54
CA SER A 169 3.41 9.08 10.34
C SER A 169 3.42 10.10 11.48
N ASP A 170 2.99 11.33 11.18
CA ASP A 170 3.06 12.46 12.11
C ASP A 170 1.85 12.52 13.08
N TYR A 171 0.88 11.62 12.93
CA TYR A 171 -0.35 11.56 13.73
C TYR A 171 -0.37 10.36 14.69
N LEU A 172 0.70 9.56 14.69
CA LEU A 172 0.83 8.35 15.52
C LEU A 172 1.37 8.64 16.92
N ASN A 173 0.71 8.04 17.91
CA ASN A 173 1.18 7.87 19.28
C ASN A 173 2.08 6.63 19.37
N PHE A 174 3.38 6.78 19.15
CA PHE A 174 4.34 5.67 19.22
C PHE A 174 4.40 5.05 20.62
N GLY A 175 4.20 3.73 20.72
CA GLY A 175 4.10 3.01 22.00
C GLY A 175 2.79 3.25 22.76
N GLY A 176 1.86 3.99 22.16
CA GLY A 176 0.54 4.27 22.71
C GLY A 176 -0.59 3.75 21.84
N ARG A 177 -1.81 4.16 22.18
CA ARG A 177 -3.03 3.81 21.44
C ARG A 177 -3.15 4.66 20.18
N ASN A 178 -3.42 4.02 19.05
CA ASN A 178 -3.72 4.66 17.78
C ASN A 178 -5.03 4.12 17.23
N VAL A 179 -5.88 5.00 16.71
CA VAL A 179 -7.18 4.63 16.15
C VAL A 179 -7.31 5.21 14.76
N VAL A 180 -7.64 4.36 13.80
CA VAL A 180 -8.10 4.74 12.46
C VAL A 180 -9.62 4.71 12.48
N ALA A 181 -10.24 5.77 11.95
CA ALA A 181 -11.66 5.81 11.67
C ALA A 181 -11.89 6.12 10.19
N VAL A 182 -12.82 5.40 9.56
CA VAL A 182 -13.20 5.60 8.17
C VAL A 182 -14.71 5.75 8.10
N ARG A 183 -15.19 6.90 7.64
CA ARG A 183 -16.60 7.10 7.26
C ARG A 183 -16.73 6.82 5.78
N VAL A 184 -17.73 6.03 5.40
CA VAL A 184 -18.00 5.66 4.01
C VAL A 184 -19.43 6.05 3.68
N ASP A 185 -19.63 6.82 2.61
CA ASP A 185 -20.94 7.34 2.19
C ASP A 185 -21.32 6.80 0.80
N ALA A 186 -22.13 5.75 0.81
CA ALA A 186 -22.68 5.10 -0.39
C ALA A 186 -24.08 5.64 -0.76
N THR A 187 -24.42 6.88 -0.35
CA THR A 187 -25.73 7.48 -0.68
C THR A 187 -25.91 7.71 -2.18
N THR A 188 -24.81 7.95 -2.89
CA THR A 188 -24.75 8.20 -4.34
C THR A 188 -24.02 7.05 -5.05
N GLN A 189 -24.20 6.94 -6.36
CA GLN A 189 -23.66 5.90 -7.22
C GLN A 189 -22.64 6.46 -8.23
N GLU A 190 -21.80 5.59 -8.82
CA GLU A 190 -20.84 5.94 -9.88
C GLU A 190 -21.08 5.20 -11.21
N GLY A 191 -21.65 3.99 -11.16
CA GLY A 191 -21.79 3.07 -12.28
C GLY A 191 -23.23 2.66 -12.60
N TRP A 192 -23.38 1.58 -13.39
CA TRP A 192 -24.69 1.04 -13.82
C TRP A 192 -24.86 -0.46 -13.50
N TRP A 193 -24.05 -0.99 -12.59
CA TRP A 193 -24.06 -2.37 -12.09
C TRP A 193 -24.09 -2.35 -10.56
N TYR A 194 -24.20 -3.50 -9.90
CA TYR A 194 -24.12 -3.60 -8.43
C TYR A 194 -22.76 -3.10 -7.90
N GLU A 195 -22.75 -1.96 -7.21
CA GLU A 195 -21.50 -1.32 -6.76
C GLU A 195 -21.02 -1.76 -5.38
N GLY A 196 -21.93 -2.31 -4.55
CA GLY A 196 -21.66 -2.60 -3.13
C GLY A 196 -21.60 -1.35 -2.26
N ALA A 197 -21.15 -1.50 -1.01
CA ALA A 197 -20.84 -0.39 -0.11
C ALA A 197 -19.86 -0.83 1.01
N GLY A 198 -18.77 -0.09 1.22
CA GLY A 198 -17.80 -0.37 2.27
C GLY A 198 -16.35 -0.43 1.83
N ILE A 199 -15.51 -0.86 2.76
CA ILE A 199 -14.10 -1.16 2.50
C ILE A 199 -14.06 -2.54 1.82
N TYR A 200 -14.45 -2.57 0.55
CA TYR A 200 -14.70 -3.78 -0.22
C TYR A 200 -13.44 -4.37 -0.89
N ARG A 201 -12.26 -3.79 -0.61
CA ARG A 201 -10.94 -4.32 -0.98
C ARG A 201 -9.97 -4.23 0.19
N HIS A 202 -8.79 -4.80 0.03
CA HIS A 202 -7.81 -4.93 1.11
C HIS A 202 -7.30 -3.59 1.62
N VAL A 203 -6.93 -3.58 2.89
CA VAL A 203 -6.23 -2.46 3.53
C VAL A 203 -4.83 -2.91 3.95
N TRP A 204 -3.85 -2.05 3.73
CA TRP A 204 -2.45 -2.32 4.04
C TRP A 204 -1.88 -1.21 4.90
N LEU A 205 -0.97 -1.59 5.81
CA LEU A 205 -0.09 -0.67 6.52
C LEU A 205 1.33 -0.89 6.00
N THR A 206 1.86 0.11 5.31
CA THR A 206 3.23 0.11 4.81
C THR A 206 4.11 0.94 5.75
N GLN A 207 5.21 0.34 6.20
CA GLN A 207 6.20 0.95 7.08
C GLN A 207 7.54 1.00 6.36
N THR A 208 8.17 2.18 6.26
CA THR A 208 9.48 2.36 5.61
C THR A 208 10.43 3.17 6.47
N GLY A 209 11.72 3.16 6.15
CA GLY A 209 12.64 4.21 6.60
C GLY A 209 12.35 5.55 5.89
N PRO A 210 12.92 6.68 6.38
CA PRO A 210 12.72 7.98 5.76
C PRO A 210 13.25 8.05 4.31
N LEU A 211 14.32 7.32 4.00
CA LEU A 211 14.85 7.16 2.65
C LEU A 211 14.34 5.83 2.06
N HIS A 212 13.44 5.91 1.07
CA HIS A 212 12.74 4.75 0.52
C HIS A 212 12.33 4.98 -0.94
N VAL A 213 11.94 3.92 -1.66
CA VAL A 213 11.32 4.06 -2.98
C VAL A 213 9.91 4.62 -2.78
N ALA A 214 9.58 5.71 -3.47
CA ALA A 214 8.29 6.35 -3.38
C ALA A 214 7.14 5.36 -3.68
N PRO A 215 5.92 5.59 -3.15
CA PRO A 215 4.77 4.81 -3.57
C PRO A 215 4.59 4.84 -5.09
N HIS A 216 4.38 3.65 -5.69
CA HIS A 216 4.36 3.47 -7.15
C HIS A 216 5.60 3.99 -7.90
N GLY A 217 6.71 4.23 -7.18
CA GLY A 217 7.95 4.80 -7.72
C GLY A 217 8.86 3.80 -8.41
N SER A 218 8.36 2.64 -8.85
CA SER A 218 9.12 1.66 -9.63
C SER A 218 8.35 1.35 -10.90
N PHE A 219 8.94 1.68 -12.03
CA PHE A 219 8.34 1.46 -13.34
C PHE A 219 9.28 0.66 -14.24
N VAL A 220 8.86 -0.55 -14.60
CA VAL A 220 9.67 -1.51 -15.36
C VAL A 220 9.11 -1.67 -16.77
N ARG A 221 9.99 -1.50 -17.76
CA ARG A 221 9.69 -1.68 -19.19
C ARG A 221 10.68 -2.65 -19.80
N ALA A 222 10.23 -3.46 -20.76
CA ALA A 222 11.09 -4.40 -21.45
C ALA A 222 10.88 -4.34 -22.96
N THR A 223 11.97 -4.30 -23.72
CA THR A 223 11.99 -4.38 -25.18
C THR A 223 12.70 -5.67 -25.59
N VAL A 224 12.05 -6.49 -26.42
CA VAL A 224 12.60 -7.77 -26.89
C VAL A 224 13.19 -7.60 -28.29
N ASN A 225 14.49 -7.82 -28.41
CA ASN A 225 15.29 -7.72 -29.64
C ASN A 225 15.94 -9.09 -29.94
N GLY A 226 15.30 -9.90 -30.79
CA GLY A 226 15.73 -11.28 -31.06
C GLY A 226 15.58 -12.16 -29.81
N ASP A 227 16.71 -12.70 -29.33
CA ASP A 227 16.84 -13.53 -28.12
C ASP A 227 17.35 -12.73 -26.91
N ILE A 228 17.25 -11.41 -26.95
CA ILE A 228 17.66 -10.51 -25.88
C ILE A 228 16.46 -9.67 -25.46
N ALA A 229 16.29 -9.44 -24.16
CA ALA A 229 15.42 -8.39 -23.65
C ALA A 229 16.24 -7.31 -22.94
N ASP A 230 16.04 -6.07 -23.37
CA ASP A 230 16.54 -4.88 -22.70
C ASP A 230 15.45 -4.39 -21.73
N VAL A 231 15.73 -4.48 -20.43
CA VAL A 231 14.82 -4.10 -19.35
C VAL A 231 15.28 -2.76 -18.78
N THR A 232 14.43 -1.75 -18.88
CA THR A 232 14.63 -0.44 -18.25
C THR A 232 13.79 -0.37 -16.97
N VAL A 233 14.41 0.08 -15.88
CA VAL A 233 13.71 0.41 -14.64
C VAL A 233 13.91 1.88 -14.34
N ASP A 234 12.82 2.59 -14.10
CA ASP A 234 12.82 3.95 -13.59
C ASP A 234 12.37 3.88 -12.11
N THR A 235 13.22 4.37 -11.22
CA THR A 235 13.01 4.34 -9.75
C THR A 235 12.98 5.77 -9.19
N THR A 236 11.88 6.15 -8.55
CA THR A 236 11.74 7.38 -7.78
C THR A 236 12.11 7.11 -6.32
N VAL A 237 13.22 7.67 -5.87
CA VAL A 237 13.65 7.62 -4.47
C VAL A 237 13.16 8.86 -3.74
N ARG A 238 12.53 8.66 -2.58
CA ARG A 238 12.03 9.73 -1.70
C ARG A 238 12.80 9.76 -0.39
N ASN A 239 13.12 10.97 0.06
CA ASN A 239 13.70 11.22 1.38
C ASN A 239 12.76 12.10 2.21
N ASP A 240 12.00 11.47 3.11
CA ASP A 240 11.17 12.16 4.12
C ASP A 240 11.98 12.55 5.38
N GLY A 241 13.31 12.45 5.32
CA GLY A 241 14.20 12.89 6.37
C GLY A 241 14.34 14.42 6.45
N LYS A 242 14.85 14.90 7.58
CA LYS A 242 15.05 16.35 7.85
C LYS A 242 16.34 16.93 7.27
N ALA A 243 17.19 16.08 6.71
CA ALA A 243 18.47 16.45 6.10
C ALA A 243 18.62 15.72 4.77
N GLY A 244 19.48 16.25 3.89
CA GLY A 244 19.87 15.54 2.68
C GLY A 244 20.55 14.22 3.02
N ASP A 245 20.37 13.24 2.14
CA ASP A 245 20.90 11.89 2.30
C ASP A 245 21.62 11.44 1.02
N HIS A 246 22.47 10.43 1.15
CA HIS A 246 23.19 9.81 0.05
C HIS A 246 22.75 8.34 -0.08
N PHE A 247 22.64 7.87 -1.32
CA PHE A 247 22.19 6.52 -1.59
C PHE A 247 22.74 5.97 -2.90
N ALA A 248 22.84 4.66 -3.00
CA ALA A 248 23.04 3.93 -4.26
C ALA A 248 21.84 3.00 -4.50
N LEU A 249 21.61 2.63 -5.76
CA LEU A 249 20.60 1.63 -6.11
C LEU A 249 21.26 0.35 -6.59
N GLU A 250 20.71 -0.77 -6.16
CA GLU A 250 21.00 -2.08 -6.71
C GLU A 250 19.72 -2.74 -7.20
N HIS A 251 19.77 -3.28 -8.40
CA HIS A 251 18.68 -4.00 -9.03
C HIS A 251 19.11 -5.46 -9.25
N GLU A 252 18.25 -6.38 -8.84
CA GLU A 252 18.43 -7.81 -9.08
C GLU A 252 17.18 -8.35 -9.77
N LEU A 253 17.35 -8.89 -10.97
CA LEU A 253 16.26 -9.45 -11.76
C LEU A 253 16.25 -10.96 -11.65
N ARG A 254 15.15 -11.51 -11.14
CA ARG A 254 14.93 -12.96 -10.99
C ARG A 254 13.94 -13.49 -12.01
N ASP A 255 14.27 -14.63 -12.57
CA ASP A 255 13.38 -15.39 -13.45
C ASP A 255 12.24 -16.09 -12.69
N PRO A 256 11.27 -16.70 -13.39
CA PRO A 256 10.18 -17.43 -12.76
C PRO A 256 10.60 -18.60 -11.84
N ALA A 257 11.82 -19.13 -12.01
CA ALA A 257 12.39 -20.17 -11.16
C ALA A 257 13.16 -19.57 -9.95
N GLY A 258 13.15 -18.24 -9.80
CA GLY A 258 13.85 -17.52 -8.73
C GLY A 258 15.34 -17.30 -8.98
N ARG A 259 15.87 -17.66 -10.16
CA ARG A 259 17.29 -17.49 -10.49
C ARG A 259 17.58 -16.07 -10.91
N VAL A 260 18.66 -15.50 -10.40
CA VAL A 260 19.13 -14.16 -10.82
C VAL A 260 19.64 -14.25 -12.25
N VAL A 261 19.00 -13.52 -13.17
CA VAL A 261 19.35 -13.48 -14.60
C VAL A 261 19.99 -12.17 -15.04
N ALA A 262 19.87 -11.10 -14.25
CA ALA A 262 20.56 -9.84 -14.49
C ALA A 262 20.74 -9.04 -13.19
N ARG A 263 21.73 -8.16 -13.16
CA ARG A 263 21.96 -7.17 -12.09
C ARG A 263 22.32 -5.82 -12.71
N ALA A 264 21.96 -4.74 -12.03
CA ALA A 264 22.47 -3.40 -12.29
C ALA A 264 22.75 -2.68 -10.97
N SER A 265 23.72 -1.76 -10.99
CA SER A 265 24.05 -0.92 -9.83
C SER A 265 24.27 0.50 -10.31
N GLU A 266 23.57 1.43 -9.69
CA GLU A 266 23.70 2.85 -9.98
C GLU A 266 24.63 3.50 -8.96
N PRO A 267 25.50 4.43 -9.39
CA PRO A 267 26.46 5.09 -8.50
C PRO A 267 25.74 5.89 -7.41
N ALA A 268 26.48 6.20 -6.35
CA ALA A 268 25.95 7.00 -5.25
C ALA A 268 25.45 8.37 -5.74
N ARG A 269 24.25 8.75 -5.30
CA ARG A 269 23.59 10.03 -5.54
C ARG A 269 23.16 10.65 -4.22
N THR A 270 22.80 11.91 -4.26
CA THR A 270 22.24 12.63 -3.11
C THR A 270 20.81 13.04 -3.39
N VAL A 271 19.96 13.01 -2.37
CA VAL A 271 18.60 13.55 -2.40
C VAL A 271 18.45 14.51 -1.22
N ALA A 272 17.90 15.70 -1.47
CA ALA A 272 17.67 16.69 -0.42
C ALA A 272 16.64 16.20 0.62
N ALA A 273 16.52 16.91 1.73
CA ALA A 273 15.43 16.70 2.69
C ALA A 273 14.08 17.00 2.01
N ASP A 274 13.06 16.20 2.32
CA ASP A 274 11.70 16.31 1.75
C ASP A 274 11.68 16.45 0.22
N ALA A 275 12.50 15.64 -0.45
CA ALA A 275 12.66 15.67 -1.89
C ALA A 275 12.62 14.27 -2.50
N THR A 276 12.42 14.24 -3.81
CA THR A 276 12.50 13.03 -4.63
C THR A 276 13.61 13.16 -5.67
N THR A 277 14.11 12.02 -6.12
CA THR A 277 15.03 11.94 -7.26
C THR A 277 14.71 10.70 -8.09
N ASP A 278 14.72 10.85 -9.41
CA ASP A 278 14.48 9.75 -10.34
C ASP A 278 15.81 9.17 -10.84
N VAL A 279 15.90 7.85 -10.87
CA VAL A 279 17.07 7.10 -11.33
C VAL A 279 16.62 6.03 -12.32
N SER A 280 17.23 6.02 -13.50
CA SER A 280 16.97 5.02 -14.53
C SER A 280 18.15 4.05 -14.64
N ALA A 281 17.87 2.76 -14.71
CA ALA A 281 18.86 1.71 -14.90
C ALA A 281 18.44 0.77 -16.04
N GLN A 282 19.42 0.08 -16.64
CA GLN A 282 19.19 -0.90 -17.70
C GLN A 282 19.77 -2.26 -17.31
N LEU A 283 19.00 -3.31 -17.55
CA LEU A 283 19.38 -4.71 -17.35
C LEU A 283 19.20 -5.46 -18.67
N ARG A 284 20.12 -6.36 -18.98
CA ARG A 284 20.06 -7.22 -20.17
C ARG A 284 19.73 -8.65 -19.77
N VAL A 285 18.70 -9.22 -20.36
CA VAL A 285 18.31 -10.63 -20.17
C VAL A 285 18.53 -11.39 -21.47
N GLU A 286 19.41 -12.38 -21.44
CA GLU A 286 19.61 -13.30 -22.56
C GLU A 286 18.56 -14.42 -22.53
N SER A 287 18.11 -14.83 -23.71
CA SER A 287 17.10 -15.88 -23.91
C SER A 287 15.89 -15.75 -22.97
N PRO A 288 15.19 -14.59 -22.97
CA PRO A 288 14.13 -14.32 -22.00
C PRO A 288 12.96 -15.30 -22.16
N LEU A 289 12.55 -15.92 -21.06
CA LEU A 289 11.26 -16.61 -20.98
C LEU A 289 10.15 -15.58 -21.15
N LEU A 290 9.35 -15.69 -22.22
CA LEU A 290 8.36 -14.69 -22.56
C LEU A 290 7.01 -14.94 -21.88
N TRP A 291 6.41 -13.87 -21.41
CA TRP A 291 5.01 -13.85 -21.00
C TRP A 291 4.11 -13.95 -22.23
N SER A 292 3.17 -14.89 -22.19
CA SER A 292 2.08 -15.05 -23.14
C SER A 292 0.84 -15.60 -22.42
N LEU A 293 -0.30 -15.70 -23.12
CA LEU A 293 -1.51 -16.32 -22.58
C LEU A 293 -1.31 -17.83 -22.31
N ASP A 294 -0.47 -18.50 -23.09
CA ASP A 294 -0.18 -19.93 -22.93
C ASP A 294 0.96 -20.16 -21.91
N THR A 295 1.85 -19.18 -21.75
CA THR A 295 3.03 -19.23 -20.88
C THR A 295 3.18 -17.94 -20.07
N PRO A 296 2.46 -17.76 -18.95
CA PRO A 296 2.43 -16.50 -18.20
C PRO A 296 3.66 -16.31 -17.31
N GLN A 297 4.86 -16.35 -17.91
CA GLN A 297 6.14 -16.21 -17.23
C GLN A 297 6.24 -14.85 -16.53
N ARG A 298 6.53 -14.84 -15.22
CA ARG A 298 6.66 -13.63 -14.40
C ARG A 298 8.06 -13.54 -13.80
N TYR A 299 8.69 -12.39 -14.00
CA TYR A 299 9.95 -12.03 -13.36
C TYR A 299 9.67 -11.19 -12.12
N THR A 300 10.66 -11.11 -11.24
CA THR A 300 10.67 -10.18 -10.12
C THR A 300 11.91 -9.32 -10.20
N LEU A 301 11.73 -7.99 -10.27
CA LEU A 301 12.82 -7.04 -10.10
C LEU A 301 12.86 -6.60 -8.64
N THR A 302 13.93 -6.96 -7.94
CA THR A 302 14.19 -6.47 -6.58
C THR A 302 15.04 -5.19 -6.69
N THR A 303 14.50 -4.06 -6.26
CA THR A 303 15.23 -2.80 -6.13
C THR A 303 15.61 -2.59 -4.67
N THR A 304 16.89 -2.36 -4.41
CA THR A 304 17.45 -2.16 -3.07
C THR A 304 18.09 -0.77 -3.01
N ILE A 305 17.70 0.04 -2.03
CA ILE A 305 18.37 1.31 -1.70
C ILE A 305 19.45 1.02 -0.65
N LYS A 306 20.67 1.47 -0.92
CA LYS A 306 21.80 1.36 0.00
C LYS A 306 22.32 2.72 0.45
N ARG A 307 22.60 2.85 1.74
CA ARG A 307 23.41 3.94 2.32
C ARG A 307 24.78 3.36 2.70
N GLY A 308 25.77 3.56 1.84
CA GLY A 308 27.05 2.85 1.97
C GLY A 308 26.85 1.32 1.87
N ALA A 309 27.20 0.59 2.93
CA ALA A 309 26.98 -0.87 3.01
C ALA A 309 25.60 -1.26 3.58
N GLU A 310 24.88 -0.32 4.19
CA GLU A 310 23.58 -0.56 4.81
C GLU A 310 22.47 -0.62 3.76
N VAL A 311 21.56 -1.59 3.87
CA VAL A 311 20.31 -1.62 3.10
C VAL A 311 19.24 -0.89 3.89
N VAL A 312 18.66 0.16 3.31
CA VAL A 312 17.67 1.01 4.00
C VAL A 312 16.25 0.84 3.47
N ASP A 313 16.09 0.34 2.24
CA ASP A 313 14.79 -0.05 1.69
C ASP A 313 14.97 -1.14 0.62
N ARG A 314 13.92 -1.94 0.43
CA ARG A 314 13.84 -2.96 -0.61
C ARG A 314 12.40 -3.13 -1.07
N ILE A 315 12.21 -3.18 -2.38
CA ILE A 315 10.93 -3.51 -3.00
C ILE A 315 11.09 -4.56 -4.09
N ASP A 316 10.06 -5.38 -4.24
CA ASP A 316 9.91 -6.32 -5.34
C ASP A 316 8.84 -5.80 -6.30
N THR A 317 9.19 -5.68 -7.57
CA THR A 317 8.27 -5.28 -8.64
C THR A 317 8.10 -6.46 -9.61
N PRO A 318 6.96 -7.18 -9.55
CA PRO A 318 6.72 -8.28 -10.48
C PRO A 318 6.30 -7.77 -11.85
N PHE A 319 6.83 -8.34 -12.93
CA PHE A 319 6.48 -7.96 -14.29
C PHE A 319 6.64 -9.12 -15.28
N GLY A 320 6.12 -8.96 -16.50
CA GLY A 320 6.26 -9.91 -17.59
C GLY A 320 7.01 -9.31 -18.77
N ILE A 321 7.96 -10.05 -19.35
CA ILE A 321 8.64 -9.66 -20.59
C ILE A 321 7.83 -10.21 -21.76
N ARG A 322 7.28 -9.34 -22.61
CA ARG A 322 6.50 -9.74 -23.79
C ARG A 322 6.92 -8.96 -25.03
N ARG A 323 6.74 -9.59 -26.20
CA ARG A 323 6.91 -8.89 -27.48
C ARG A 323 5.77 -7.89 -27.70
N ARG A 324 6.10 -6.77 -28.35
CA ARG A 324 5.10 -5.79 -28.77
C ARG A 324 4.11 -6.45 -29.74
N ILE A 325 2.83 -6.12 -29.58
CA ILE A 325 1.80 -6.48 -30.55
C ILE A 325 1.68 -5.29 -31.51
N ASP A 326 2.27 -5.38 -32.70
CA ASP A 326 2.11 -4.33 -33.72
C ASP A 326 0.78 -4.49 -34.46
N ALA A 327 -0.07 -3.46 -34.39
CA ALA A 327 -1.40 -3.44 -34.99
C ALA A 327 -1.37 -3.61 -36.53
N TRP A 328 -0.31 -3.15 -37.19
CA TRP A 328 -0.13 -3.34 -38.64
C TRP A 328 0.08 -4.81 -39.02
N LEU A 329 0.79 -5.57 -38.16
CA LEU A 329 1.02 -7.01 -38.31
C LEU A 329 -0.26 -7.84 -38.12
N LEU A 330 -1.19 -7.37 -37.26
CA LEU A 330 -2.51 -7.99 -37.07
C LEU A 330 -3.37 -7.93 -38.34
N ALA A 331 -3.24 -6.87 -39.14
CA ALA A 331 -4.06 -6.67 -40.34
C ALA A 331 -3.49 -7.35 -41.60
N HIS A 332 -2.16 -7.57 -41.69
CA HIS A 332 -1.53 -7.91 -42.98
C HIS A 332 -0.67 -9.19 -43.00
N LYS A 333 -0.51 -9.94 -41.89
CA LYS A 333 0.23 -11.22 -41.91
C LYS A 333 -0.59 -12.41 -41.39
N ARG A 334 -0.97 -13.31 -42.30
CA ARG A 334 -1.36 -14.71 -42.00
C ARG A 334 -0.11 -15.47 -41.51
N ARG A 335 0.21 -15.38 -40.22
CA ARG A 335 1.07 -16.37 -39.54
C ARG A 335 0.25 -17.14 -38.51
N SER A 336 0.50 -18.44 -38.40
CA SER A 336 -0.30 -19.45 -37.69
C SER A 336 -0.38 -19.33 -36.16
N ARG A 337 0.05 -18.22 -35.54
CA ARG A 337 0.03 -18.02 -34.08
C ARG A 337 -0.62 -16.70 -33.63
N TRP A 338 -1.43 -16.06 -34.47
CA TRP A 338 -2.20 -14.88 -34.06
C TRP A 338 -3.54 -15.29 -33.47
N ARG A 339 -3.77 -14.94 -32.20
CA ARG A 339 -5.07 -15.07 -31.54
C ARG A 339 -5.82 -13.75 -31.65
N ARG A 340 -7.08 -13.79 -32.11
CA ARG A 340 -7.99 -12.65 -31.97
C ARG A 340 -8.35 -12.51 -30.49
N PRO A 341 -8.51 -11.27 -29.96
CA PRO A 341 -9.04 -11.08 -28.62
C PRO A 341 -10.42 -11.77 -28.51
N ALA A 342 -10.50 -12.85 -27.76
CA ALA A 342 -11.77 -13.42 -27.31
C ALA A 342 -12.05 -12.84 -25.93
N GLY A 343 -12.46 -11.56 -25.91
CA GLY A 343 -12.84 -10.89 -24.67
C GLY A 343 -14.27 -11.25 -24.31
N PHE A 344 -14.49 -11.65 -23.06
CA PHE A 344 -15.83 -11.71 -22.49
C PHE A 344 -16.06 -10.42 -21.71
N GLN A 345 -17.05 -9.65 -22.14
CA GLN A 345 -17.76 -8.74 -21.25
C GLN A 345 -19.13 -9.39 -21.07
N SER A 346 -19.30 -10.14 -19.98
CA SER A 346 -20.63 -10.60 -19.61
C SER A 346 -21.40 -9.38 -19.11
N SER A 347 -22.29 -8.85 -19.95
CA SER A 347 -23.34 -7.97 -19.46
C SER A 347 -24.18 -8.76 -18.45
N PRO A 348 -24.43 -8.24 -17.24
CA PRO A 348 -25.35 -8.85 -16.29
C PRO A 348 -26.78 -8.93 -16.84
#